data_AF-A0A8J3L477-F1
#
_entry.id   AF-A0A8J3L477-F1
#
_cell.length_a   1.000
_cell.length_b   1.000
_cell.length_c   1.000
_cell.angle_alpha   90.00
_cell.angle_beta   90.00
_cell.angle_gamma   90.00
#
_symmetry.space_group_name_H-M   'P 1'
#
loop_
_entity.id
_entity.type
_entity.pdbx_description
1 polymer ?
#
loop_
_entity_poly.entity_id
_entity_poly.type
_entity_poly.pdbx_seq_one_letter_code
_entity_poly.pdbx_strand_id
1 'polypeptide(L)'
;MTRDDLVRLRQARDRMDREYAQPLDVAALARTALMSPGHFSRSFRAAFGETPYSYLMSRRIERAQALLRRGDLSVTEVCLAVGFTSLGSFSTRFTEVVGESPSSYRSRDHSWSAALPGCVAKMFMRQVRNGESARPTRAPARPAGA
;
A
#
# COMPACT_ATOMS: atom_id res chain seq x y z
N MET A 1 8.42 10.38 -22.84
CA MET A 1 7.11 10.25 -22.19
C MET A 1 6.35 11.54 -22.41
N THR A 2 5.21 11.46 -23.10
CA THR A 2 4.38 12.62 -23.46
C THR A 2 3.36 12.95 -22.36
N ARG A 3 2.66 14.09 -22.47
CA ARG A 3 1.55 14.43 -21.56
C ARG A 3 0.42 13.40 -21.63
N ASP A 4 0.09 12.93 -22.83
CA ASP A 4 -0.97 11.94 -23.03
C ASP A 4 -0.60 10.59 -22.44
N ASP A 5 0.69 10.20 -22.50
CA ASP A 5 1.18 9.01 -21.81
C ASP A 5 0.96 9.10 -20.31
N LEU A 6 1.26 10.26 -19.69
CA LEU A 6 1.05 10.47 -18.26
C LEU A 6 -0.43 10.39 -17.86
N VAL A 7 -1.34 10.93 -18.69
CA VAL A 7 -2.78 10.81 -18.48
C VAL A 7 -3.23 9.34 -18.50
N ARG A 8 -2.77 8.57 -19.48
CA ARG A 8 -3.09 7.13 -19.62
C ARG A 8 -2.51 6.29 -18.48
N LEU A 9 -1.27 6.58 -18.06
CA LEU A 9 -0.64 5.93 -16.91
C LEU A 9 -1.38 6.25 -15.60
N ARG A 10 -1.85 7.48 -15.43
CA ARG A 10 -2.68 7.87 -14.29
C ARG A 10 -4.01 7.11 -14.30
N GLN A 11 -4.67 6.97 -15.44
CA GLN A 11 -5.92 6.19 -15.55
C GLN A 11 -5.71 4.73 -15.12
N ALA A 12 -4.61 4.10 -15.54
CA ALA A 12 -4.26 2.76 -15.09
C ALA A 12 -4.04 2.70 -13.58
N ARG A 13 -3.33 3.68 -12.99
CA ARG A 13 -3.13 3.77 -11.54
C ARG A 13 -4.45 3.97 -10.79
N ASP A 14 -5.32 4.85 -11.27
CA ASP A 14 -6.63 5.13 -10.68
C ASP A 14 -7.53 3.88 -10.75
N ARG A 15 -7.39 3.06 -11.80
CA ARG A 15 -8.02 1.73 -11.88
C ARG A 15 -7.48 0.79 -10.80
N MET A 16 -6.16 0.70 -10.63
CA MET A 16 -5.56 -0.12 -9.57
C MET A 16 -6.03 0.29 -8.18
N ASP A 17 -6.22 1.59 -7.95
CA ASP A 17 -6.69 2.11 -6.67
C ASP A 17 -8.15 1.79 -6.36
N ARG A 18 -9.00 1.68 -7.39
CA ARG A 18 -10.42 1.32 -7.26
C ARG A 18 -10.64 -0.19 -7.21
N GLU A 19 -9.88 -0.94 -8.01
CA GLU A 19 -10.08 -2.38 -8.24
C GLU A 19 -8.98 -3.22 -7.56
N TYR A 20 -8.32 -2.71 -6.51
CA TYR A 20 -7.15 -3.36 -5.92
C TYR A 20 -7.37 -4.83 -5.50
N ALA A 21 -8.59 -5.20 -5.10
CA ALA A 21 -8.94 -6.55 -4.67
C ALA A 21 -9.11 -7.54 -5.84
N GLN A 22 -9.29 -7.04 -7.07
CA GLN A 22 -9.48 -7.87 -8.25
C GLN A 22 -8.14 -8.47 -8.72
N PRO A 23 -8.17 -9.61 -9.44
CA PRO A 23 -6.98 -10.19 -10.07
C PRO A 23 -6.54 -9.33 -11.27
N LEU A 24 -5.90 -8.20 -10.98
CA LEU A 24 -5.38 -7.29 -11.99
C LEU A 24 -4.01 -7.77 -12.47
N ASP A 25 -3.92 -8.15 -13.74
CA ASP A 25 -2.67 -8.45 -14.41
C ASP A 25 -2.12 -7.24 -15.17
N VAL A 26 -0.83 -7.29 -15.50
CA VAL A 26 -0.14 -6.22 -16.22
C VAL A 26 -0.76 -5.98 -17.60
N ALA A 27 -1.26 -7.03 -18.25
CA ALA A 27 -1.88 -6.94 -19.56
C ALA A 27 -3.19 -6.13 -19.52
N ALA A 28 -4.04 -6.34 -18.51
CA ALA A 28 -5.28 -5.59 -18.32
C ALA A 28 -5.02 -4.12 -18.02
N LEU A 29 -4.00 -3.81 -17.21
CA LEU A 29 -3.61 -2.44 -16.91
C LEU A 29 -3.01 -1.73 -18.13
N ALA A 30 -2.20 -2.43 -18.91
CA ALA A 30 -1.64 -1.91 -20.16
C ALA A 30 -2.72 -1.59 -21.20
N ARG A 31 -3.77 -2.41 -21.29
CA ARG A 31 -4.96 -2.12 -22.11
C ARG A 31 -5.66 -0.83 -21.69
N THR A 32 -5.82 -0.58 -20.38
CA THR A 32 -6.36 0.69 -19.88
C THR A 32 -5.51 1.88 -20.29
N ALA A 33 -4.19 1.73 -20.33
CA ALA A 33 -3.26 2.77 -20.74
C ALA A 33 -3.03 2.87 -22.26
N LEU A 34 -3.71 2.05 -23.08
CA LEU A 34 -3.49 1.95 -24.54
C LEU A 34 -2.00 1.71 -24.91
N MET A 35 -1.35 0.82 -24.16
CA MET A 35 0.07 0.48 -24.33
C MET A 35 0.27 -1.03 -24.42
N SER A 36 1.37 -1.45 -25.04
CA SER A 36 1.84 -2.84 -24.89
C SER A 36 2.30 -3.10 -23.44
N PRO A 37 2.23 -4.34 -22.92
CA PRO A 37 2.57 -4.65 -21.53
C PRO A 37 4.00 -4.25 -21.13
N GLY A 38 4.97 -4.44 -22.03
CA GLY A 38 6.36 -4.06 -21.79
C GLY A 38 6.57 -2.54 -21.77
N HIS A 39 5.92 -1.82 -22.69
CA HIS A 39 5.98 -0.35 -22.70
C HIS A 39 5.32 0.22 -21.45
N PHE A 40 4.11 -0.27 -21.11
CA PHE A 40 3.39 0.11 -19.90
C PHE A 40 4.25 -0.06 -18.64
N SER A 41 4.87 -1.22 -18.46
CA SER A 41 5.65 -1.49 -17.25
C SER A 41 6.84 -0.53 -17.08
N ARG A 42 7.56 -0.24 -18.19
CA ARG A 42 8.68 0.71 -18.17
C ARG A 42 8.20 2.14 -17.92
N SER A 43 7.17 2.57 -18.63
CA SER A 43 6.62 3.93 -18.54
C SER A 43 5.97 4.19 -17.18
N PHE A 44 5.26 3.21 -16.61
CA PHE A 44 4.70 3.29 -15.25
C PHE A 44 5.81 3.45 -14.21
N ARG A 45 6.89 2.66 -14.31
CA ARG A 45 8.04 2.81 -13.41
C ARG A 45 8.73 4.16 -13.57
N ALA A 46 8.91 4.63 -14.80
CA ALA A 46 9.49 5.94 -15.06
C ALA A 46 8.63 7.08 -14.49
N ALA A 47 7.30 6.95 -14.55
CA ALA A 47 6.37 7.98 -14.06
C ALA A 47 6.17 7.97 -12.54
N PHE A 48 6.17 6.78 -11.90
CA PHE A 48 5.76 6.62 -10.49
C PHE A 48 6.85 6.06 -9.58
N GLY A 49 8.04 5.75 -10.10
CA GLY A 49 9.18 5.26 -9.32
C GLY A 49 9.10 3.79 -8.88
N GLU A 50 8.07 3.06 -9.32
CA GLU A 50 7.89 1.65 -8.96
C GLU A 50 7.17 0.84 -10.04
N THR A 51 7.28 -0.50 -9.98
CA THR A 51 6.60 -1.36 -10.96
C THR A 51 5.09 -1.42 -10.67
N PRO A 52 4.25 -1.69 -11.68
CA PRO A 52 2.81 -1.87 -11.47
C PRO A 52 2.48 -2.92 -10.39
N TYR A 53 3.22 -4.04 -10.39
CA TYR A 53 3.03 -5.08 -9.37
C TYR A 53 3.36 -4.58 -7.96
N SER A 54 4.50 -3.90 -7.78
CA SER A 54 4.89 -3.32 -6.48
C SER A 54 3.84 -2.35 -5.97
N TYR A 55 3.36 -1.45 -6.84
CA TYR A 55 2.31 -0.50 -6.50
C TYR A 55 1.05 -1.23 -6.03
N LEU A 56 0.53 -2.18 -6.83
CA LEU A 56 -0.68 -2.93 -6.48
C LEU A 56 -0.54 -3.64 -5.12
N MET A 57 0.61 -4.28 -4.87
CA MET A 57 0.85 -4.97 -3.60
C MET A 57 0.86 -4.00 -2.42
N SER A 58 1.55 -2.85 -2.54
CA SER A 58 1.54 -1.81 -1.51
C SER A 58 0.12 -1.32 -1.23
N ARG A 59 -0.68 -1.08 -2.28
CA ARG A 59 -2.09 -0.68 -2.13
C ARG A 59 -2.94 -1.72 -1.42
N ARG A 60 -2.75 -3.01 -1.71
CA ARG A 60 -3.44 -4.09 -0.99
C ARG A 60 -3.04 -4.14 0.48
N ILE A 61 -1.76 -3.98 0.81
CA ILE A 61 -1.29 -3.96 2.20
C ILE A 61 -1.81 -2.72 2.94
N GLU A 62 -1.82 -1.54 2.34
CA GLU A 62 -2.42 -0.33 2.93
C GLU A 62 -3.90 -0.56 3.29
N ARG A 63 -4.66 -1.22 2.41
CA ARG A 63 -6.06 -1.58 2.65
C ARG A 63 -6.20 -2.65 3.73
N ALA A 64 -5.31 -3.63 3.77
CA ALA A 64 -5.28 -4.66 4.80
C ALA A 64 -5.05 -4.05 6.19
N GLN A 65 -4.09 -3.13 6.32
CA GLN A 65 -3.86 -2.40 7.57
C GLN A 65 -5.14 -1.69 8.03
N ALA A 66 -5.83 -0.98 7.14
CA ALA A 66 -7.08 -0.29 7.50
C ALA A 66 -8.18 -1.24 7.99
N LEU A 67 -8.31 -2.42 7.38
CA LEU A 67 -9.28 -3.44 7.82
C LEU A 67 -8.89 -4.08 9.15
N LEU A 68 -7.60 -4.37 9.36
CA LEU A 68 -7.11 -4.95 10.62
C LEU A 68 -7.27 -3.97 11.79
N ARG A 69 -7.08 -2.67 11.57
CA ARG A 69 -7.31 -1.64 12.61
C ARG A 69 -8.77 -1.53 13.02
N ARG A 70 -9.71 -1.74 12.09
CA ARG A 70 -11.15 -1.77 12.41
C ARG A 70 -11.50 -2.95 13.31
N GLY A 71 -10.83 -4.09 13.13
CA GLY A 71 -11.02 -5.28 13.96
C GLY A 71 -12.23 -6.16 13.59
N ASP A 72 -13.07 -5.72 12.65
CA ASP A 72 -14.31 -6.43 12.26
C ASP A 72 -14.07 -7.76 11.53
N LEU A 73 -12.89 -7.95 10.94
CA LEU A 73 -12.53 -9.12 10.14
C LEU A 73 -11.35 -9.88 10.78
N SER A 74 -11.35 -11.20 10.60
CA SER A 74 -10.20 -12.06 10.86
C SER A 74 -9.08 -11.81 9.85
N VAL A 75 -7.86 -12.23 10.17
CA VAL A 75 -6.70 -12.09 9.28
C VAL A 75 -6.94 -12.79 7.93
N THR A 76 -7.58 -13.96 7.95
CA THR A 76 -7.91 -14.73 6.74
C THR A 76 -8.94 -14.00 5.88
N GLU A 77 -9.99 -13.44 6.48
CA GLU A 77 -10.98 -12.65 5.74
C GLU A 77 -10.36 -11.40 5.12
N VAL A 78 -9.47 -10.70 5.86
CA VAL A 78 -8.74 -9.55 5.32
C VAL A 78 -7.87 -9.96 4.13
N CYS A 79 -7.13 -11.08 4.23
CA CYS A 79 -6.30 -11.60 3.14
C CYS A 79 -7.12 -11.76 1.84
N LEU A 80 -8.28 -12.40 1.93
CA LEU A 80 -9.17 -12.60 0.78
C LEU A 80 -9.78 -11.27 0.29
N ALA A 81 -10.24 -10.42 1.22
CA ALA A 81 -10.87 -9.15 0.90
C ALA A 81 -9.93 -8.16 0.18
N VAL A 82 -8.63 -8.24 0.42
CA VAL A 82 -7.63 -7.42 -0.30
C VAL A 82 -7.06 -8.09 -1.55
N GLY A 83 -7.58 -9.25 -1.94
CA GLY A 83 -7.27 -9.91 -3.21
C GLY A 83 -6.05 -10.83 -3.18
N PHE A 84 -5.56 -11.23 -2.01
CA PHE A 84 -4.58 -12.31 -1.90
C PHE A 84 -5.29 -13.67 -1.95
N THR A 85 -4.67 -14.64 -2.62
CA THR A 85 -5.20 -16.00 -2.76
C THR A 85 -4.65 -16.98 -1.73
N SER A 86 -3.63 -16.58 -0.96
CA SER A 86 -3.03 -17.41 0.07
C SER A 86 -2.63 -16.59 1.30
N LEU A 87 -2.87 -17.16 2.48
CA LEU A 87 -2.55 -16.54 3.75
C LEU A 87 -1.03 -16.40 3.96
N GLY A 88 -0.24 -17.36 3.46
CA GLY A 88 1.22 -17.35 3.54
C GLY A 88 1.82 -16.17 2.76
N SER A 89 1.46 -16.03 1.47
CA SER A 89 1.95 -14.92 0.65
C SER A 89 1.51 -13.56 1.19
N PHE A 90 0.28 -13.47 1.71
CA PHE A 90 -0.20 -12.27 2.38
C PHE A 90 0.62 -11.94 3.62
N SER A 91 0.84 -12.90 4.52
CA SER A 91 1.52 -12.68 5.79
C SER A 91 2.99 -12.27 5.59
N THR A 92 3.69 -12.92 4.67
CA THR A 92 5.06 -12.54 4.29
C THR A 92 5.08 -11.11 3.76
N ARG A 93 4.24 -10.80 2.77
CA ARG A 93 4.23 -9.47 2.15
C ARG A 93 3.82 -8.37 3.11
N PHE A 94 2.85 -8.64 3.98
CA PHE A 94 2.43 -7.71 5.02
C PHE A 94 3.59 -7.43 5.97
N THR A 95 4.27 -8.46 6.45
CA THR A 95 5.40 -8.32 7.38
C THR A 95 6.57 -7.56 6.74
N GLU A 96 6.90 -7.83 5.48
CA GLU A 96 7.92 -7.09 4.73
C GLU A 96 7.65 -5.58 4.67
N VAL A 97 6.38 -5.20 4.48
CA VAL A 97 5.97 -3.81 4.28
C VAL A 97 5.77 -3.09 5.62
N VAL A 98 5.13 -3.76 6.58
CA VAL A 98 4.66 -3.16 7.85
C VAL A 98 5.68 -3.33 8.97
N GLY A 99 6.49 -4.39 8.93
CA GLY A 99 7.51 -4.72 9.94
C GLY A 99 7.04 -5.68 11.04
N GLU A 100 5.77 -6.11 11.03
CA GLU A 100 5.22 -7.09 11.96
C GLU A 100 4.14 -7.97 11.31
N SER A 101 3.76 -9.07 11.96
CA SER A 101 2.75 -9.98 11.42
C SER A 101 1.33 -9.37 11.42
N PRO A 102 0.44 -9.79 10.51
CA PRO A 102 -0.95 -9.32 10.49
C PRO A 102 -1.70 -9.53 11.82
N SER A 103 -1.46 -10.65 12.51
CA SER A 103 -2.08 -10.96 13.79
C SER A 103 -1.58 -10.05 14.90
N SER A 104 -0.25 -9.82 14.96
CA SER A 104 0.35 -8.86 15.89
C SER A 104 -0.24 -7.48 15.65
N TYR A 105 -0.20 -7.01 14.39
CA TYR A 105 -0.76 -5.74 13.99
C TYR A 105 -2.20 -5.61 14.47
N ARG A 106 -3.11 -6.53 14.12
CA ARG A 106 -4.53 -6.51 14.55
C ARG A 106 -4.71 -6.42 16.07
N SER A 107 -3.86 -7.07 16.85
CA SER A 107 -3.96 -7.08 18.32
C SER A 107 -3.47 -5.80 18.99
N ARG A 108 -2.75 -4.94 18.26
CA ARG A 108 -2.28 -3.65 18.78
C ARG A 108 -3.44 -2.71 19.03
N ASP A 109 -3.26 -1.84 20.01
CA ASP A 109 -4.19 -0.73 20.22
C ASP A 109 -4.08 0.29 19.08
N HIS A 110 -5.20 0.51 18.40
CA HIS A 110 -5.34 1.47 17.31
C HIS A 110 -6.32 2.61 17.64
N SER A 111 -6.74 2.73 18.90
CA SER A 111 -7.68 3.75 19.39
C SER A 111 -7.28 5.16 18.99
N TRP A 112 -5.98 5.47 19.01
CA TRP A 112 -5.43 6.75 18.52
C TRP A 112 -5.78 7.04 17.06
N SER A 113 -5.77 6.03 16.19
CA SER A 113 -6.06 6.18 14.76
C SER A 113 -7.56 6.29 14.47
N ALA A 114 -8.43 5.83 15.36
CA ALA A 114 -9.87 5.94 15.24
C ALA A 114 -10.36 7.40 15.40
N ALA A 115 -9.60 8.23 16.13
CA ALA A 115 -9.89 9.65 16.32
C ALA A 115 -9.48 10.54 15.12
N LEU A 116 -8.76 9.99 14.14
CA LEU A 116 -8.25 10.76 13.00
C LEU A 116 -9.12 10.57 11.75
N PRO A 117 -9.43 11.64 11.00
CA PRO A 117 -9.99 11.51 9.66
C PRO A 117 -9.11 10.63 8.77
N GLY A 118 -9.71 9.80 7.90
CA GLY A 118 -8.98 8.80 7.12
C GLY A 118 -7.86 9.34 6.21
N CYS A 119 -7.97 10.59 5.74
CA CYS A 119 -6.90 11.26 4.99
C CYS A 119 -5.68 11.57 5.86
N VAL A 120 -5.89 11.97 7.11
CA VAL A 120 -4.86 12.30 8.10
C VAL A 120 -4.15 11.02 8.55
N ALA A 121 -4.92 9.99 8.87
CA ALA A 121 -4.41 8.66 9.18
C ALA A 121 -3.51 8.13 8.04
N LYS A 122 -3.91 8.30 6.78
CA LYS A 122 -3.14 7.90 5.60
C LYS A 122 -1.84 8.71 5.41
N MET A 123 -1.83 9.99 5.77
CA MET A 123 -0.64 10.84 5.66
C MET A 123 0.43 10.46 6.69
N PHE A 124 0.01 10.16 7.93
CA PHE A 124 0.91 9.68 8.99
C PHE A 124 1.37 8.24 8.78
N MET A 125 0.52 7.40 8.19
CA MET A 125 0.82 5.98 7.93
C MET A 125 1.36 5.71 6.53
N ARG A 126 1.65 6.74 5.73
CA ARG A 126 2.36 6.56 4.44
C ARG A 126 3.79 6.15 4.75
N GLN A 127 3.99 4.85 4.93
CA GLN A 127 5.29 4.25 5.13
C GLN A 127 6.13 4.51 3.87
N VAL A 128 7.13 5.38 4.00
CA VAL A 128 8.15 5.59 2.98
C VAL A 128 8.86 4.25 2.81
N ARG A 129 8.86 3.74 1.56
CA ARG A 129 9.50 2.48 1.21
C ARG A 129 10.95 2.53 1.66
N ASN A 130 11.34 1.64 2.57
CA ASN A 130 12.70 1.54 3.09
C ASN A 130 13.63 1.24 1.90
N GLY A 131 14.54 2.18 1.63
CA GLY A 131 15.41 2.19 0.46
C GLY A 131 16.43 3.34 0.47
N GLU A 132 16.23 4.38 1.28
CA GLU A 132 17.28 5.34 1.64
C GLU A 132 17.19 5.66 3.14
N SER A 133 18.27 5.32 3.84
CA SER A 133 18.45 5.44 5.28
C SER A 133 18.43 6.91 5.74
N ALA A 134 17.35 7.32 6.40
CA ALA A 134 17.40 8.43 7.35
C ALA A 134 17.38 7.85 8.78
N ARG A 135 18.52 7.96 9.46
CA ARG A 135 18.70 7.64 10.88
C ARG A 135 17.56 8.28 11.69
N PRO A 136 16.88 7.57 12.62
CA PRO A 136 15.93 8.22 13.50
C PRO A 136 16.68 9.16 14.44
N THR A 137 16.49 10.47 14.28
CA THR A 137 16.91 11.48 15.25
C THR A 137 16.16 11.22 16.55
N ARG A 138 16.90 10.94 17.62
CA ARG A 138 16.40 10.79 18.99
C ARG A 138 15.57 12.03 19.36
N ALA A 139 14.31 11.83 19.75
CA ALA A 139 13.48 12.91 20.30
C ALA A 139 14.11 13.44 21.61
N PRO A 140 14.05 14.76 21.88
CA PRO A 140 14.57 15.32 23.13
C PRO A 140 13.71 14.86 24.33
N ALA A 141 14.39 14.58 25.44
CA ALA A 141 13.77 14.24 26.71
C ALA A 141 12.86 15.39 27.18
N ARG A 142 11.68 15.04 27.73
CA ARG A 142 10.80 15.99 28.42
C ARG A 142 11.57 16.60 29.60
N PRO A 143 11.51 17.92 29.83
CA PRO A 143 12.07 18.51 31.03
C PRO A 143 11.28 18.00 32.24
N ALA A 144 12.00 17.47 33.23
CA ALA A 144 11.47 17.23 34.56
C ALA A 144 11.11 18.59 35.18
N GLY A 145 9.89 18.69 35.70
CA GLY A 145 9.39 19.87 36.38
C GLY A 145 10.18 20.21 37.64
N ALA A 146 10.13 21.49 37.98
CA ALA A 146 10.69 22.13 39.17
C ALA A 146 10.18 21.54 40.49
#